data_AF-B9W080-F1
#
_entry.id   AF-B9W080-F1
#
_cell.length_a   1.000
_cell.length_b   1.000
_cell.length_c   1.000
_cell.angle_alpha   90.00
_cell.angle_beta   90.00
_cell.angle_gamma   90.00
#
_symmetry.space_group_name_H-M   'P 1'
#
loop_
_entity.id
_entity.type
_entity.pdbx_description
1 polymer ?
#
loop_
_entity_poly.entity_id
_entity_poly.type
_entity_poly.pdbx_seq_one_letter_code
_entity_poly.pdbx_strand_id
1 'polypeptide(L)'
;YRRGNFNGTFDQVICDGLNAVLGAQISLSPGFRWGTSVLPGQAITMEHLLDQTCITYPETYVREMSGEELKLILEDVCDNIFNLDPFYQHGGDM
;
A
#
# COMPACT_ATOMS: atom_id res chain seq x y z
N TYR A 1 1.09 -8.50 8.74
CA TYR A 1 1.51 -9.22 7.52
C TYR A 1 1.38 -8.26 6.34
N ARG A 2 2.02 -8.57 5.20
CA ARG A 2 2.03 -7.71 4.01
C ARG A 2 1.05 -8.13 2.91
N ARG A 3 1.22 -9.35 2.39
CA ARG A 3 0.43 -9.82 1.24
C ARG A 3 -1.06 -9.97 1.55
N GLY A 4 -1.88 -9.34 0.72
CA GLY A 4 -3.33 -9.49 0.62
C GLY A 4 -3.83 -8.72 -0.61
N ASN A 5 -4.97 -9.12 -1.19
CA ASN A 5 -5.46 -8.49 -2.42
C ASN A 5 -5.95 -7.05 -2.25
N PHE A 6 -6.37 -6.68 -1.03
CA PHE A 6 -6.96 -5.37 -0.70
C PHE A 6 -6.37 -4.73 0.56
N ASN A 7 -5.79 -5.54 1.46
CA ASN A 7 -5.34 -5.07 2.76
C ASN A 7 -4.25 -6.00 3.31
N GLY A 8 -3.28 -5.40 4.01
CA GLY A 8 -2.35 -6.05 4.91
C GLY A 8 -2.26 -5.29 6.23
N THR A 9 -2.22 -5.99 7.37
CA THR A 9 -2.15 -5.30 8.68
C THR A 9 -0.85 -4.52 8.89
N PHE A 10 0.22 -4.82 8.15
CA PHE A 10 1.42 -4.00 8.17
C PHE A 10 1.23 -2.69 7.39
N ASP A 11 0.51 -2.72 6.26
CA ASP A 11 0.16 -1.50 5.52
C ASP A 11 -0.66 -0.54 6.35
N GLN A 12 -1.58 -1.04 7.17
CA GLN A 12 -2.33 -0.18 8.09
C GLN A 12 -1.38 0.59 9.03
N VAL A 13 -0.35 -0.07 9.58
CA VAL A 13 0.65 0.60 10.44
C VAL A 13 1.41 1.68 9.67
N ILE A 14 1.77 1.42 8.41
CA ILE A 14 2.44 2.40 7.54
C ILE A 14 1.52 3.60 7.29
N CYS A 15 0.28 3.35 6.85
CA CYS A 15 -0.69 4.40 6.55
C CYS A 15 -1.06 5.22 7.78
N ASP A 16 -1.23 4.61 8.95
CA ASP A 16 -1.49 5.32 10.21
C ASP A 16 -0.32 6.25 10.56
N GLY A 17 0.92 5.77 10.39
CA GLY A 17 2.12 6.59 10.59
C GLY A 17 2.20 7.77 9.61
N LEU A 18 1.92 7.53 8.32
CA LEU A 18 1.89 8.58 7.30
C LEU A 18 0.81 9.62 7.60
N ASN A 19 -0.40 9.20 7.93
CA ASN A 19 -1.49 10.11 8.29
C ASN A 19 -1.13 10.94 9.54
N ALA A 20 -0.54 10.31 10.56
CA ALA A 20 -0.16 11.00 11.79
C ALA A 20 0.96 12.04 11.59
N VAL A 21 1.93 11.75 10.73
CA VAL A 21 3.10 12.63 10.50
C VAL A 21 2.80 13.70 9.44
N LEU A 22 2.09 13.34 8.38
CA LEU A 22 1.85 14.20 7.23
C LEU A 22 0.50 14.94 7.29
N GLY A 23 -0.38 14.56 8.22
CA GLY A 23 -1.68 15.22 8.41
C GLY A 23 -2.68 14.96 7.29
N ALA A 24 -2.49 13.91 6.48
CA ALA A 24 -3.41 13.53 5.41
C ALA A 24 -4.67 12.84 5.95
N GLN A 25 -5.79 12.98 5.24
CA GLN A 25 -7.05 12.28 5.56
C GLN A 25 -7.03 10.81 5.10
N ILE A 26 -6.29 10.53 4.03
CA ILE A 26 -6.17 9.22 3.38
C ILE A 26 -4.71 9.04 2.99
N SER A 27 -4.18 7.83 3.24
CA SER A 27 -2.86 7.40 2.79
C SER A 27 -3.01 6.17 1.90
N LEU A 28 -2.28 6.14 0.79
CA LEU A 28 -2.27 5.04 -0.17
C LEU A 28 -0.90 4.33 -0.09
N SER A 29 -0.91 3.08 0.38
CA SER A 29 0.28 2.21 0.36
C SER A 29 0.22 1.33 -0.90
N PRO A 30 1.33 1.13 -1.63
CA PRO A 30 1.32 0.29 -2.82
C PRO A 30 1.06 -1.18 -2.48
N GLY A 31 0.28 -1.90 -3.29
CA GLY A 31 0.00 -3.34 -3.15
C GLY A 31 1.19 -4.26 -3.49
N PHE A 32 2.34 -4.09 -2.83
CA PHE A 32 3.52 -4.92 -3.05
C PHE A 32 3.36 -6.33 -2.52
N ARG A 33 3.90 -7.29 -3.28
CA ARG A 33 3.88 -8.72 -2.92
C ARG A 33 5.08 -9.18 -2.10
N TRP A 34 6.08 -8.32 -1.91
CA TRP A 34 7.25 -8.59 -1.09
C TRP A 34 7.09 -7.97 0.31
N GLY A 35 7.82 -8.53 1.27
CA GLY A 35 7.86 -8.08 2.66
C GLY A 35 7.60 -9.18 3.66
N THR A 36 7.95 -8.89 4.92
CA THR A 36 7.93 -9.88 6.01
C THR A 36 6.63 -9.84 6.82
N SER A 37 6.44 -10.84 7.68
CA SER A 37 5.39 -10.84 8.70
C SER A 37 6.02 -10.77 10.09
N VAL A 38 5.47 -9.89 10.93
CA VAL A 38 5.87 -9.72 12.33
C VAL A 38 4.85 -10.42 13.23
N LEU A 39 5.33 -11.22 14.18
CA LEU A 39 4.48 -11.96 15.11
C LEU A 39 3.97 -11.06 16.26
N PRO A 40 2.84 -11.41 16.90
CA PRO A 40 2.38 -10.71 18.09
C PRO A 40 3.47 -10.66 19.18
N GLY A 41 3.71 -9.48 19.74
CA GLY A 41 4.71 -9.24 20.78
C GLY A 41 6.16 -9.11 20.29
N GLN A 42 6.43 -9.37 19.01
CA GLN A 42 7.73 -9.12 18.41
C GLN A 42 7.92 -7.61 18.15
N ALA A 43 9.11 -7.09 18.45
CA ALA A 43 9.45 -5.70 18.18
C ALA A 43 9.55 -5.44 16.67
N ILE A 44 9.01 -4.31 16.21
CA ILE A 44 9.23 -3.79 14.86
C ILE A 44 10.57 -3.05 14.86
N THR A 45 11.48 -3.46 13.98
CA THR A 45 12.83 -2.89 13.84
C THR A 45 12.90 -2.08 12.54
N MET A 46 14.00 -1.34 12.35
CA MET A 46 14.26 -0.67 11.08
C MET A 46 14.35 -1.65 9.90
N GLU A 47 14.92 -2.84 10.13
CA GLU A 47 14.96 -3.91 9.13
C GLU A 47 13.54 -4.32 8.71
N HIS A 48 12.63 -4.54 9.67
CA HIS A 48 11.24 -4.85 9.35
C HIS A 48 10.51 -3.71 8.63
N LEU A 49 10.89 -2.45 8.84
CA LEU A 49 10.33 -1.32 8.08
C LEU A 49 10.86 -1.33 6.64
N LEU A 50 12.16 -1.54 6.47
CA LEU A 50 12.82 -1.61 5.16
C LEU A 50 12.35 -2.82 4.35
N ASP A 51 12.07 -3.96 5.00
CA ASP A 51 11.45 -5.12 4.37
C ASP A 51 10.11 -4.80 3.68
N GLN A 52 9.47 -3.67 4.00
CA GLN A 52 8.16 -3.28 3.45
C GLN A 52 8.24 -2.07 2.52
N THR A 53 9.32 -1.28 2.62
CA THR A 53 9.41 0.07 2.03
C THR A 53 10.73 0.36 1.30
N CYS A 54 11.69 -0.56 1.30
CA CYS A 54 13.00 -0.37 0.69
C CYS A 54 12.96 -0.43 -0.84
N ILE A 55 12.48 0.66 -1.43
CA ILE A 55 12.60 0.97 -2.85
C ILE A 55 13.64 2.08 -3.03
N THR A 56 14.22 2.19 -4.23
CA THR A 56 15.24 3.22 -4.53
C THR A 56 14.66 4.62 -4.72
N TYR A 57 13.33 4.76 -4.63
CA TYR A 57 12.55 5.99 -4.74
C TYR A 57 11.51 6.06 -3.57
N PRO A 58 11.96 6.09 -2.30
CA PRO A 58 11.08 5.91 -1.14
C PRO A 58 10.37 7.20 -0.69
N GLU A 59 10.44 8.27 -1.50
CA GLU A 59 9.84 9.56 -1.16
C GLU A 59 8.31 9.44 -1.03
N THR A 60 7.76 10.07 0.00
CA THR A 60 6.33 10.16 0.23
C THR A 60 5.85 11.57 -0.07
N TYR A 61 4.64 11.67 -0.63
CA TYR A 61 4.08 12.92 -1.11
C TYR A 61 2.67 13.11 -0.57
N VAL A 62 2.31 14.36 -0.29
CA VAL A 62 0.94 14.77 0.05
C VAL A 62 0.43 15.66 -1.07
N ARG A 63 -0.79 15.40 -1.53
CA ARG A 63 -1.49 16.27 -2.46
C ARG A 63 -2.97 16.27 -2.17
N GLU A 64 -3.62 17.37 -2.52
CA GLU A 64 -5.08 17.45 -2.57
C GLU A 64 -5.61 16.60 -3.72
N MET A 65 -6.76 15.96 -3.49
CA MET A 65 -7.44 15.09 -4.45
C MET A 65 -8.94 15.19 -4.23
N SER A 66 -9.73 15.28 -5.31
CA SER A 66 -11.18 15.18 -5.18
C SER A 66 -11.60 13.73 -4.85
N GLY A 67 -12.76 13.55 -4.21
CA GLY A 67 -13.29 12.21 -3.97
C GLY A 67 -13.56 11.43 -5.26
N GLU A 68 -13.90 12.14 -6.35
CA GLU A 68 -14.08 11.55 -7.68
C GLU A 68 -12.76 11.02 -8.24
N GLU A 69 -11.69 11.82 -8.15
CA GLU A 69 -10.36 11.40 -8.61
C GLU A 69 -9.85 10.20 -7.82
N LEU A 70 -10.07 10.18 -6.49
CA LEU A 70 -9.72 9.04 -5.66
C LEU A 70 -10.48 7.79 -6.09
N LYS A 71 -11.79 7.91 -6.35
CA LYS A 71 -12.60 6.80 -6.84
C LYS A 71 -12.06 6.27 -8.16
N LEU A 72 -11.75 7.15 -9.12
CA LEU A 72 -11.24 6.76 -10.43
C LEU A 72 -9.91 5.98 -10.32
N ILE A 73 -9.00 6.40 -9.45
CA ILE A 73 -7.74 5.69 -9.21
C ILE A 73 -7.98 4.28 -8.68
N LEU A 74 -8.87 4.13 -7.69
CA LEU A 74 -9.16 2.81 -7.11
C LEU A 74 -9.86 1.88 -8.11
N GLU A 75 -10.74 2.42 -8.96
CA GLU A 75 -11.42 1.66 -10.01
C GLU A 75 -10.46 1.22 -11.12
N ASP A 76 -9.50 2.07 -11.50
CA ASP A 76 -8.46 1.72 -12.49
C ASP A 76 -7.59 0.55 -12.03
N VAL A 77 -7.25 0.52 -10.73
CA VAL A 77 -6.58 -0.64 -10.12
C VAL A 77 -7.46 -1.89 -10.17
N CYS A 78 -8.75 -1.78 -9.82
CA CYS A 78 -9.72 -2.88 -9.91
C CYS A 78 -9.84 -3.46 -11.33
N ASP A 79 -9.92 -2.60 -12.34
CA ASP A 79 -10.01 -2.99 -13.75
C ASP A 79 -8.79 -3.80 -14.21
N ASN A 80 -7.61 -3.53 -13.62
CA ASN A 80 -6.42 -4.33 -13.86
C ASN A 80 -6.46 -5.68 -13.12
N ILE A 81 -6.64 -5.66 -11.80
CA ILE A 81 -6.45 -6.86 -10.97
C ILE A 81 -7.56 -7.89 -11.16
N PHE A 82 -8.76 -7.45 -11.55
CA PHE A 82 -9.92 -8.30 -11.79
C PHE A 82 -10.27 -8.44 -13.26
N ASN A 83 -9.36 -8.05 -14.17
CA ASN A 83 -9.58 -8.25 -15.58
C ASN A 83 -9.80 -9.74 -15.88
N LEU A 84 -10.86 -10.05 -16.63
CA LEU A 84 -11.20 -11.42 -16.99
C LEU A 84 -10.18 -12.03 -17.96
N ASP A 85 -9.55 -11.19 -18.77
CA ASP A 85 -8.51 -11.60 -19.70
C ASP A 85 -7.12 -11.44 -19.04
N PRO A 86 -6.41 -12.56 -18.78
CA PRO A 86 -5.09 -12.51 -18.15
C PRO A 86 -4.06 -11.69 -18.91
N PHE A 87 -4.25 -11.47 -20.21
CA PHE A 87 -3.35 -10.63 -21.01
C PHE A 87 -3.29 -9.18 -20.49
N TYR A 88 -4.35 -8.69 -19.85
CA TYR A 88 -4.42 -7.34 -19.29
C TYR A 88 -4.07 -7.27 -17.80
N GLN A 89 -3.76 -8.39 -17.15
CA GLN A 89 -3.36 -8.39 -15.74
C GLN A 89 -1.86 -8.08 -15.60
N HIS A 90 -1.52 -7.10 -14.76
CA HIS A 90 -0.11 -6.69 -14.57
C HIS A 90 0.56 -7.32 -13.34
N GLY A 91 -0.17 -8.14 -12.57
CA GLY A 91 0.39 -8.93 -11.49
C GLY A 91 0.65 -8.16 -10.18
N GLY A 92 0.03 -6.99 -10.01
CA GLY A 92 -0.05 -6.28 -8.73
C GLY A 92 -1.28 -6.69 -7.91
N ASP A 93 -1.37 -6.13 -6.71
CA ASP A 93 -2.55 -6.16 -5.82
C ASP A 93 -3.00 -4.70 -5.55
N MET A 94 -4.13 -4.50 -4.86
CA MET A 94 -4.61 -3.18 -4.45
C MET A 94 -3.90 -2.66 -3.20
#